data_AF-A0A3B9F049-F1
#
_entry.id   AF-A0A3B9F049-F1
#
_cell.length_a   1.000
_cell.length_b   1.000
_cell.length_c   1.000
_cell.angle_alpha   90.00
_cell.angle_beta   90.00
_cell.angle_gamma   90.00
#
_symmetry.space_group_name_H-M   'P 1'
#
loop_
_entity.id
_entity.type
_entity.pdbx_description
1 polymer ?
#
loop_
_entity_poly.entity_id
_entity_poly.type
_entity_poly.pdbx_seq_one_letter_code
_entity_poly.pdbx_strand_id
1 'polypeptide(L)' 'MNEGVRQGEIAQRSRITGAYDNIIWMQFLFLLNFWRKDGSRGFERTDAAIEKSVRFGFDLIEKNALDSAFDFGKFLFQGK' A
#
# COMPACT_ATOMS: atom_id res chain seq x y z
N MET A 1 -4.89 1.79 12.31
CA MET A 1 -3.56 2.40 12.07
C MET A 1 -2.89 2.96 13.32
N ASN A 2 -3.57 3.78 14.13
CA ASN A 2 -3.00 4.36 15.36
C ASN A 2 -2.50 3.33 16.39
N GLU A 3 -3.02 2.09 16.37
CA GLU A 3 -2.53 0.98 17.19
C GLU A 3 -1.26 0.35 16.61
N GLY A 4 -1.18 0.06 15.32
CA GLY A 4 0.03 -0.48 14.66
C GLY A 4 1.22 0.49 14.70
N VAL A 5 0.96 1.80 14.68
CA VAL A 5 2.00 2.83 14.93
C VAL A 5 2.48 2.80 16.38
N ARG A 6 1.58 2.59 17.35
CA ARG A 6 1.93 2.50 18.78
C ARG A 6 2.69 1.24 19.13
N GLN A 7 2.39 0.13 18.46
CA GLN A 7 3.07 -1.15 18.64
C GLN A 7 4.41 -1.24 17.90
N GLY A 8 4.75 -0.23 17.09
CA GLY A 8 6.03 -0.15 16.38
C GLY A 8 6.11 -1.01 15.11
N GLU A 9 4.99 -1.63 14.72
CA GLU A 9 4.80 -2.41 13.48
C GLU A 9 4.77 -1.51 12.25
N ILE A 10 4.26 -0.28 12.40
CA ILE A 10 4.25 0.76 11.38
C ILE A 10 5.33 1.78 11.70
N ALA A 11 6.21 2.08 10.74
CA ALA A 11 7.19 3.15 10.91
C ALA A 11 6.49 4.48 11.22
N GLN A 12 6.88 5.13 12.32
CA GLN A 12 6.35 6.41 12.75
C GLN A 12 6.94 7.54 11.88
N ARG A 13 6.49 7.61 10.62
CA ARG A 13 6.90 8.63 9.64
C ARG A 13 5.95 9.81 9.71
N SER A 14 6.27 10.80 10.53
CA SER A 14 5.51 12.04 10.77
C SER A 14 4.95 12.72 9.50
N ARG A 15 5.58 12.55 8.33
CA ARG A 15 5.13 13.15 7.04
C ARG A 15 4.19 12.29 6.19
N ILE A 16 4.07 10.99 6.45
CA ILE A 16 3.30 10.04 5.61
C ILE A 16 2.06 9.52 6.34
N THR A 17 1.99 9.68 7.66
CA THR A 17 0.88 9.15 8.47
C THR A 17 -0.50 9.61 7.99
N GLY A 18 -0.64 10.89 7.58
CA GLY A 18 -1.90 11.40 7.01
C GLY A 18 -2.19 10.94 5.58
N ALA A 19 -1.20 10.42 4.85
CA ALA A 19 -1.39 9.88 3.51
C ALA A 19 -1.89 8.43 3.54
N TYR A 20 -1.62 7.69 4.62
CA TYR A 20 -2.02 6.29 4.72
C TYR A 20 -3.54 6.08 4.67
N ASP A 21 -4.33 6.92 5.35
CA ASP A 21 -5.78 6.83 5.31
C ASP A 21 -6.31 7.03 3.88
N ASN A 22 -5.74 7.98 3.13
CA ASN A 22 -6.07 8.21 1.73
C ASN A 22 -5.65 7.05 0.83
N ILE A 23 -4.48 6.44 1.07
CA ILE A 23 -4.00 5.27 0.31
C ILE A 23 -4.93 4.07 0.51
N ILE A 24 -5.33 3.79 1.75
CA ILE A 24 -6.28 2.72 2.06
C ILE A 24 -7.62 2.99 1.38
N TRP A 25 -8.11 4.22 1.43
CA TRP A 25 -9.37 4.58 0.78
C TRP A 25 -9.30 4.45 -0.74
N MET A 26 -8.20 4.86 -1.36
CA MET A 26 -7.96 4.67 -2.79
C MET A 26 -7.86 3.19 -3.15
N GLN A 27 -7.18 2.37 -2.34
CA GLN A 27 -7.10 0.92 -2.55
C GLN A 27 -8.47 0.27 -2.49
N PHE A 28 -9.32 0.68 -1.54
CA PHE A 28 -10.70 0.22 -1.44
C PHE A 28 -11.52 0.57 -2.69
N LEU A 29 -11.46 1.82 -3.15
CA LEU A 29 -12.15 2.24 -4.39
C LEU A 29 -11.62 1.53 -5.64
N PHE A 30 -10.31 1.27 -5.70
CA PHE A 30 -9.69 0.47 -6.75
C PHE A 30 -10.27 -0.94 -6.78
N LEU A 31 -10.33 -1.62 -5.63
CA LEU A 31 -10.88 -2.98 -5.53
C LEU A 31 -12.36 -3.04 -5.91
N LEU A 32 -13.17 -2.06 -5.47
CA LEU A 32 -14.58 -1.97 -5.88
C LEU A 32 -14.74 -1.80 -7.40
N ASN A 33 -13.92 -0.95 -8.01
CA ASN A 33 -13.96 -0.75 -9.46
C ASN A 33 -13.42 -1.96 -10.24
N PHE A 34 -12.43 -2.67 -9.69
CA PHE A 34 -11.91 -3.90 -10.27
C PHE A 34 -12.98 -5.00 -10.23
N TRP A 35 -13.56 -5.24 -9.06
CA TRP A 35 -14.63 -6.20 -8.85
C TRP A 35 -15.82 -5.98 -9.80
N ARG A 36 -16.25 -4.72 -9.95
CA ARG A 36 -17.34 -4.35 -10.87
C ARG A 36 -17.07 -4.75 -12.33
N LYS A 37 -15.80 -4.84 -12.74
CA LYS A 37 -15.39 -5.15 -14.12
C LYS A 37 -14.94 -6.60 -14.29
N ASP A 38 -14.91 -7.37 -13.22
CA ASP A 38 -14.40 -8.72 -13.27
C ASP A 38 -15.47 -9.70 -13.75
N GLY A 39 -15.24 -10.26 -14.94
CA GLY A 39 -16.09 -11.28 -15.56
C GLY A 39 -15.50 -12.69 -15.47
N SER A 40 -14.44 -12.91 -14.68
CA SER A 40 -13.88 -14.25 -14.51
C SER A 40 -14.83 -15.17 -13.73
N ARG A 41 -14.63 -16.48 -13.86
CA ARG A 41 -15.47 -17.46 -13.18
C ARG A 41 -15.36 -17.27 -11.68
N GLY A 42 -16.48 -16.96 -11.03
CA GLY A 42 -16.53 -16.78 -9.59
C GLY A 42 -15.64 -15.64 -9.07
N PHE A 43 -15.29 -14.66 -9.90
CA PHE A 43 -14.45 -13.50 -9.51
C PHE A 43 -13.03 -13.84 -9.06
N GLU A 44 -12.46 -14.96 -9.53
CA GLU A 44 -11.07 -15.37 -9.22
C GLU A 44 -10.00 -14.27 -9.43
N ARG A 45 -10.23 -13.33 -10.35
CA ARG A 45 -9.29 -12.21 -10.57
C ARG A 45 -9.41 -11.15 -9.48
N THR A 46 -10.61 -10.91 -8.97
CA THR A 46 -10.84 -10.03 -7.82
C THR A 46 -10.18 -10.60 -6.58
N ASP A 47 -10.28 -11.91 -6.34
CA ASP A 47 -9.60 -12.58 -5.23
C ASP A 47 -8.07 -12.38 -5.33
N ALA A 48 -7.50 -12.61 -6.51
CA ALA A 48 -6.09 -12.36 -6.77
C ALA A 48 -5.70 -10.87 -6.62
N ALA A 49 -6.58 -9.93 -6.99
CA ALA A 49 -6.35 -8.51 -6.82
C ALA A 49 -6.35 -8.09 -5.34
N ILE A 50 -7.23 -8.68 -4.52
CA ILE A 50 -7.23 -8.48 -3.07
C ILE A 50 -5.92 -9.00 -2.48
N GLU A 51 -5.56 -10.26 -2.75
CA GLU A 51 -4.34 -10.88 -2.20
C GLU A 51 -3.09 -10.07 -2.55
N LYS A 52 -2.91 -9.72 -3.82
CA LYS A 52 -1.73 -8.99 -4.30
C LYS A 52 -1.67 -7.58 -3.73
N SER A 53 -2.79 -6.85 -3.72
CA SER A 53 -2.80 -5.46 -3.27
C SER A 53 -2.63 -5.34 -1.76
N VAL A 54 -3.23 -6.25 -0.97
CA VAL A 54 -3.07 -6.27 0.50
C VAL A 54 -1.62 -6.60 0.86
N ARG A 55 -1.05 -7.64 0.24
CA ARG A 55 0.36 -8.00 0.46
C ARG A 55 1.30 -6.85 0.13
N PHE A 56 1.12 -6.23 -1.03
CA PHE A 56 1.91 -5.06 -1.44
C PHE A 56 1.75 -3.87 -0.47
N GLY A 57 0.53 -3.63 0.05
CA GLY A 57 0.28 -2.59 1.04
C GLY A 57 1.06 -2.83 2.35
N PHE A 58 1.08 -4.07 2.84
CA PHE A 58 1.88 -4.45 4.01
C PHE A 58 3.38 -4.33 3.74
N ASP A 59 3.85 -4.82 2.59
CA ASP A 59 5.25 -4.72 2.20
C ASP A 59 5.71 -3.26 2.24
N LEU A 60 4.91 -2.32 1.72
CA LEU A 60 5.23 -0.88 1.79
C LEU A 60 5.23 -0.35 3.22
N ILE A 61 4.18 -0.60 4.00
CA ILE A 61 4.03 -0.03 5.35
C ILE A 61 5.07 -0.59 6.34
N GLU A 62 5.66 -1.75 6.02
CA GLU A 62 6.76 -2.32 6.78
C GLU A 62 7.96 -1.36 6.85
N LYS A 63 8.59 -1.33 8.02
CA LYS A 63 9.55 -0.32 8.44
C LYS A 63 10.65 -0.04 7.40
N ASN A 64 11.12 -1.08 6.71
CA ASN A 64 12.28 -1.04 5.83
C ASN A 64 11.97 -0.75 4.36
N ALA A 65 10.78 -1.08 3.86
CA ALA A 65 10.49 -1.00 2.43
C ALA A 65 10.24 0.43 1.97
N LEU A 66 9.49 1.22 2.73
CA LEU A 66 9.28 2.64 2.43
C LEU A 66 10.57 3.47 2.56
N ASP A 67 11.46 3.14 3.52
CA ASP A 67 12.80 3.75 3.57
C ASP A 67 13.57 3.44 2.28
N SER A 68 13.63 2.16 1.92
CA SER A 68 14.36 1.70 0.72
C SER A 68 13.79 2.32 -0.57
N ALA A 69 12.46 2.42 -0.69
CA ALA A 69 11.80 3.03 -1.84
C ALA A 69 12.06 4.55 -1.91
N PHE A 70 12.08 5.23 -0.75
CA PHE A 70 12.38 6.65 -0.67
C PHE A 70 13.86 6.94 -1.01
N ASP A 71 14.78 6.15 -0.46
CA ASP A 71 16.21 6.24 -0.76
C ASP A 71 16.50 5.94 -2.22
N PHE A 72 15.82 4.95 -2.80
CA PHE A 72 15.89 4.67 -4.23
C PHE A 72 15.36 5.85 -5.07
N GLY A 73 14.23 6.44 -4.70
CA GLY A 73 13.73 7.66 -5.33
C GLY A 73 14.75 8.80 -5.25
N LYS A 74 15.33 9.04 -4.07
CA LYS A 74 16.38 10.05 -3.87
C LYS A 74 17.62 9.79 -4.74
N PHE A 75 18.07 8.55 -4.84
CA PHE A 75 19.17 8.15 -5.74
C PHE A 75 18.86 8.50 -7.20
N LEU A 76 17.65 8.20 -7.70
CA LEU A 76 17.24 8.56 -9.06
C LEU A 76 17.25 10.07 -9.31
N PHE A 77 16.90 10.89 -8.31
CA PHE A 77 16.94 12.36 -8.41
C PHE A 77 18.34 12.95 -8.22
N GLN A 78 19.24 12.28 -7.51
CA GLN A 78 20.63 12.69 -7.28
C GLN A 78 21.59 12.19 -8.38
N GLY A 79 21.19 11.18 -9.16
CA GLY A 79 21.89 10.73 -10.36
C GLY A 79 21.72 11.67 -11.57
N LYS A 80 21.35 12.93 -11.34
CA LYS A 80 21.32 14.04 -12.30
C LYS A 80 22.17 15.19 -11.79
#